data_AF-A0A448XM23-F1
#
_entry.id   AF-A0A448XM23-F1
#
_cell.length_a   1.000
_cell.length_b   1.000
_cell.length_c   1.000
_cell.angle_alpha   90.00
_cell.angle_beta   90.00
_cell.angle_gamma   90.00
#
_symmetry.space_group_name_H-M   'P 1'
#
loop_
_entity.id
_entity.type
_entity.pdbx_description
1 polymer ?
#
loop_
_entity_poly.entity_id
_entity_poly.type
_entity_poly.pdbx_seq_one_letter_code
_entity_poly.pdbx_strand_id
1 'polypeptide(L)'
;MSLVSSNHLFLSPLCIATPFPTYPIFECQYWAVCSLFEKGVVAILGPRNPAISRSIRSLSNHFGLPYLEIHWALSAPEGSYAINVHPHHYAFGIGLFEYISQGEKWKKMTIIYSRRDSKSSYHSPIATI
;
A
#
# COMPACT_ATOMS: atom_id res chain seq x y z
N MET A 1 1.68 -8.42 37.80
CA MET A 1 2.48 -7.18 37.59
C MET A 1 3.95 -7.59 37.46
N SER A 2 4.44 -7.75 36.24
CA SER A 2 5.88 -7.76 35.95
C SER A 2 6.12 -7.53 34.46
N LEU A 3 6.52 -6.29 34.17
CA LEU A 3 7.51 -5.84 33.19
C LEU A 3 7.27 -6.11 31.69
N VAL A 4 6.72 -5.07 31.06
CA VAL A 4 6.99 -4.61 29.69
C VAL A 4 8.50 -4.61 29.43
N SER A 5 8.95 -5.30 28.37
CA SER A 5 10.28 -5.10 27.78
C SER A 5 10.15 -4.82 26.30
N SER A 6 10.65 -3.65 25.96
CA SER A 6 10.63 -2.92 24.70
C SER A 6 11.27 -3.67 23.52
N ASN A 7 10.70 -3.40 22.35
CA ASN A 7 11.37 -3.32 21.04
C ASN A 7 12.21 -4.52 20.62
N HIS A 8 11.72 -5.30 19.65
CA HIS A 8 12.37 -5.34 18.33
C HIS A 8 11.43 -6.06 17.36
N LEU A 9 11.14 -5.40 16.24
CA LEU A 9 10.58 -6.00 15.04
C LEU A 9 11.38 -7.27 14.73
N PHE A 10 10.80 -8.44 15.01
CA PHE A 10 11.34 -9.72 14.56
C PHE A 10 11.13 -9.81 13.05
N LEU A 11 12.04 -9.20 12.29
CA LEU A 11 12.38 -9.65 10.96
C LEU A 11 12.94 -11.07 11.13
N SER A 12 12.09 -12.07 10.91
CA SER A 12 12.52 -13.47 10.81
C SER A 12 13.61 -13.60 9.75
N PRO A 13 14.68 -14.40 9.98
CA PRO A 13 15.85 -14.48 9.10
C PRO A 13 15.62 -15.27 7.80
N LEU A 14 14.38 -15.53 7.37
CA LEU A 14 14.08 -16.44 6.27
C LEU A 14 13.63 -15.78 4.96
N CYS A 15 14.16 -14.60 4.60
CA CYS A 15 14.33 -14.20 3.19
C CYS A 15 15.50 -13.19 3.15
N ILE A 16 16.72 -13.67 3.41
CA ILE A 16 17.93 -12.90 3.08
C ILE A 16 17.95 -12.83 1.55
N ALA A 17 17.91 -11.59 1.03
CA ALA A 17 18.02 -11.30 -0.39
C ALA A 17 19.28 -11.97 -0.97
N THR A 18 19.12 -13.11 -1.62
CA THR A 18 20.17 -13.68 -2.45
C THR A 18 20.22 -12.88 -3.75
N PRO A 19 21.42 -12.50 -4.23
CA PRO A 19 21.56 -11.73 -5.45
C PRO A 19 21.56 -12.68 -6.65
N PHE A 20 20.49 -13.47 -6.89
CA PHE A 20 20.33 -14.20 -8.15
C PHE A 20 18.84 -14.41 -8.50
N PRO A 21 18.43 -14.26 -9.77
CA PRO A 21 17.07 -13.83 -10.13
C PRO A 21 16.26 -15.01 -10.68
N THR A 22 15.50 -15.73 -9.87
CA THR A 22 14.51 -16.69 -10.41
C THR A 22 13.28 -16.95 -9.53
N TYR A 23 13.27 -16.54 -8.26
CA TYR A 23 12.06 -16.67 -7.42
C TYR A 23 11.29 -15.34 -7.37
N PRO A 24 9.97 -15.35 -7.67
CA PRO A 24 9.17 -14.15 -7.55
C PRO A 24 9.17 -13.69 -6.08
N ILE A 25 9.54 -12.42 -5.85
CA ILE A 25 9.45 -11.71 -4.55
C ILE A 25 8.07 -11.85 -3.90
N PHE A 26 7.06 -12.22 -4.71
CA PHE A 26 5.69 -12.54 -4.32
C PHE A 26 5.56 -13.68 -3.30
N GLU A 27 6.30 -14.77 -3.46
CA GLU A 27 6.19 -15.92 -2.55
C GLU A 27 6.78 -15.61 -1.16
N CYS A 28 7.90 -14.87 -1.12
CA CYS A 28 8.55 -14.46 0.13
C CYS A 28 7.62 -13.65 1.06
N GLN A 29 6.75 -12.83 0.50
CA GLN A 29 5.88 -11.98 1.32
C GLN A 29 4.65 -12.74 1.80
N TYR A 30 4.16 -13.71 1.03
CA TYR A 30 3.00 -14.51 1.39
C TYR A 30 3.29 -15.45 2.56
N TRP A 31 4.41 -16.19 2.54
CA TRP A 31 4.77 -17.07 3.66
C TRP A 31 4.99 -16.29 4.96
N ALA A 32 5.60 -15.11 4.87
CA ALA A 32 5.85 -14.26 6.03
C ALA A 32 4.52 -13.85 6.68
N VAL A 33 3.52 -13.53 5.86
CA VAL A 33 2.18 -13.21 6.33
C VAL A 33 1.52 -14.42 6.98
N CYS A 34 1.55 -15.61 6.36
CA CYS A 34 1.01 -16.83 6.97
C CYS A 34 1.64 -17.14 8.35
N SER A 35 2.96 -16.96 8.49
CA SER A 35 3.65 -17.12 9.77
C SER A 35 3.18 -16.12 10.83
N LEU A 36 2.80 -14.89 10.44
CA LEU A 36 2.22 -13.91 11.36
C LEU A 36 0.81 -14.33 11.84
N PHE A 37 0.01 -14.95 10.97
CA PHE A 37 -1.29 -15.50 11.36
C PHE A 37 -1.15 -16.62 12.39
N GLU A 38 -0.19 -17.54 12.21
CA GLU A 38 0.08 -18.62 13.17
C GLU A 38 0.52 -18.10 14.54
N LYS A 39 1.24 -16.96 14.59
CA LYS A 39 1.72 -16.36 15.83
C LYS A 39 0.64 -15.58 16.59
N GLY A 40 -0.54 -15.35 16.01
CA GLY A 40 -1.62 -14.60 16.65
C GLY A 40 -1.33 -13.11 16.79
N VAL A 41 -1.02 -12.43 15.69
CA VAL A 41 -0.89 -10.96 15.67
C VAL A 41 -2.25 -10.25 15.82
N VAL A 42 -2.25 -8.99 16.28
CA VAL A 42 -3.48 -8.18 16.41
C VAL A 42 -3.82 -7.37 15.15
N ALA A 43 -2.85 -7.15 14.27
CA ALA A 43 -3.01 -6.45 13.00
C ALA A 43 -1.81 -6.73 12.09
N ILE A 44 -2.01 -6.57 10.78
CA ILE A 44 -0.98 -6.70 9.76
C ILE A 44 -0.75 -5.35 9.12
N LEU A 45 0.47 -4.82 9.23
CA LEU A 45 0.91 -3.67 8.46
C LEU A 45 1.41 -4.17 7.10
N GLY A 46 0.78 -3.71 6.03
CA GLY A 46 0.93 -4.34 4.73
C GLY A 46 2.27 -4.16 4.05
N PRO A 47 2.57 -5.02 3.07
CA PRO A 47 3.74 -4.87 2.23
C PRO A 47 3.55 -3.69 1.27
N ARG A 48 4.68 -3.12 0.83
CA ARG A 48 4.71 -2.03 -0.14
C ARG A 48 4.22 -2.44 -1.54
N ASN A 49 4.20 -3.74 -1.85
CA ASN A 49 3.86 -4.23 -3.19
C ASN A 49 2.33 -4.39 -3.36
N PRO A 50 1.71 -3.62 -4.27
CA PRO A 50 0.26 -3.65 -4.45
C PRO A 50 -0.27 -4.97 -5.04
N ALA A 51 0.57 -5.78 -5.70
CA ALA A 51 0.09 -7.04 -6.26
C ALA A 51 -0.31 -8.05 -5.16
N ILE A 52 0.39 -8.04 -4.04
CA ILE A 52 0.23 -8.98 -2.93
C ILE A 52 -0.79 -8.47 -1.91
N SER A 53 -0.97 -7.15 -1.85
CA SER A 53 -1.96 -6.50 -0.99
C SER A 53 -3.37 -7.07 -1.14
N ARG A 54 -3.76 -7.47 -2.37
CA ARG A 54 -5.07 -8.06 -2.64
C ARG A 54 -5.22 -9.43 -1.97
N SER A 55 -4.20 -10.27 -2.06
CA SER A 55 -4.18 -11.58 -1.41
C SER A 55 -4.21 -11.43 0.12
N ILE A 56 -3.42 -10.52 0.67
CA ILE A 56 -3.38 -10.27 2.12
C ILE A 56 -4.71 -9.70 2.62
N ARG A 57 -5.33 -8.78 1.87
CA ARG A 57 -6.67 -8.26 2.16
C ARG A 57 -7.71 -9.37 2.22
N SER A 58 -7.68 -10.31 1.27
CA SER A 58 -8.59 -11.47 1.29
C SER A 58 -8.37 -12.34 2.53
N LEU A 59 -7.11 -12.55 2.92
CA LEU A 59 -6.75 -13.35 4.08
C LEU A 59 -7.18 -12.68 5.39
N SER A 60 -6.93 -11.37 5.50
CA SER A 60 -7.37 -10.49 6.57
C SER A 60 -8.90 -10.53 6.74
N ASN A 61 -9.65 -10.47 5.65
CA ASN A 61 -11.10 -10.60 5.68
C ASN A 61 -11.57 -11.99 6.15
N HIS A 62 -10.86 -13.05 5.75
CA HIS A 62 -11.23 -14.42 6.12
C HIS A 62 -11.01 -14.69 7.62
N PHE A 63 -9.89 -14.24 8.17
CA PHE A 63 -9.52 -14.46 9.57
C PHE A 63 -9.99 -13.34 10.52
N GLY A 64 -10.64 -12.30 10.01
CA GLY A 64 -11.10 -11.17 10.80
C GLY A 64 -9.97 -10.34 11.42
N LEU A 65 -8.83 -10.27 10.73
CA LEU A 65 -7.62 -9.60 11.24
C LEU A 65 -7.42 -8.25 10.56
N PRO A 66 -7.34 -7.13 11.31
CA PRO A 66 -7.12 -5.81 10.74
C PRO A 66 -5.85 -5.73 9.87
N TYR A 67 -5.99 -5.20 8.66
CA TYR A 67 -4.93 -5.02 7.67
C TYR A 67 -4.78 -3.54 7.34
N LEU A 68 -3.59 -2.97 7.59
CA LEU A 68 -3.29 -1.57 7.30
C LEU A 68 -2.52 -1.46 5.97
N GLU A 69 -3.11 -0.79 5.00
CA GLU A 69 -2.54 -0.60 3.66
C GLU A 69 -1.66 0.64 3.61
N ILE A 70 -0.36 0.43 3.45
CA ILE A 70 0.65 1.49 3.39
C ILE A 70 1.00 1.92 1.95
N HIS A 71 0.24 1.47 0.95
CA HIS A 71 0.37 1.94 -0.42
C HIS A 71 -0.92 2.63 -0.86
N TRP A 72 -0.83 3.50 -1.86
CA TRP A 72 -2.00 4.12 -2.46
C TRP A 72 -2.88 3.05 -3.12
N ALA A 73 -3.95 2.66 -2.43
CA ALA A 73 -5.02 1.83 -2.94
C ALA A 73 -6.24 2.69 -3.22
N LEU A 74 -6.99 2.34 -4.28
CA LEU A 74 -8.37 2.79 -4.39
C LEU A 74 -9.15 2.17 -3.21
N SER A 75 -10.06 2.94 -2.64
CA SER A 75 -10.69 2.65 -1.33
C SER A 75 -11.06 1.18 -1.14
N ALA A 76 -10.79 0.68 0.06
CA ALA A 76 -11.17 -0.67 0.43
C ALA A 76 -12.71 -0.81 0.38
N PRO A 77 -13.25 -1.98 -0.01
CA PRO A 77 -14.69 -2.23 0.02
C PRO A 77 -15.24 -2.01 1.43
N GLU A 78 -16.47 -1.51 1.52
CA GLU A 78 -17.20 -1.39 2.79
C GLU A 78 -17.28 -2.76 3.49
N GLY A 79 -17.06 -2.79 4.80
CA GLY A 79 -17.06 -4.02 5.60
C GLY A 79 -15.81 -4.90 5.46
N SER A 80 -14.76 -4.45 4.77
CA SER A 80 -13.47 -5.14 4.79
C SER A 80 -12.68 -4.88 6.07
N TYR A 81 -11.83 -5.83 6.45
CA TYR A 81 -10.86 -5.70 7.53
C TYR A 81 -9.62 -4.89 7.11
N ALA A 82 -9.70 -4.16 6.00
CA ALA A 82 -8.59 -3.41 5.43
C ALA A 82 -8.79 -1.90 5.56
N ILE A 83 -7.78 -1.22 6.08
CA ILE A 83 -7.77 0.22 6.33
C ILE A 83 -6.64 0.83 5.51
N ASN A 84 -6.98 1.72 4.58
CA ASN A 84 -5.99 2.50 3.85
C ASN A 84 -5.56 3.71 4.68
N VAL A 85 -4.25 3.82 4.96
CA VAL A 85 -3.69 4.95 5.70
C VAL A 85 -3.35 6.14 4.80
N HIS A 86 -3.40 5.96 3.48
CA HIS A 86 -3.22 7.06 2.54
C HIS A 86 -4.47 7.93 2.46
N PRO A 87 -4.31 9.24 2.26
CA PRO A 87 -5.44 10.14 2.11
C PRO A 87 -6.30 9.69 0.93
N HIS A 88 -7.61 9.84 1.09
CA HIS A 88 -8.53 9.61 -0.01
C HIS A 88 -8.13 10.48 -1.21
N HIS A 89 -8.14 9.91 -2.41
CA HIS A 89 -7.69 10.58 -3.64
C HIS A 89 -8.37 11.94 -3.86
N TYR A 90 -9.64 12.06 -3.49
CA TYR A 90 -10.38 13.33 -3.55
C TYR A 90 -9.83 14.39 -2.58
N ALA A 91 -9.56 14.01 -1.32
CA ALA A 91 -9.02 14.92 -0.31
C ALA A 91 -7.62 15.39 -0.68
N PHE A 92 -6.79 14.49 -1.22
CA PHE A 92 -5.49 14.85 -1.76
C PHE A 92 -5.60 15.84 -2.94
N GLY A 93 -6.54 15.61 -3.86
CA GLY A 93 -6.78 16.49 -5.00
C GLY A 93 -7.18 17.90 -4.58
N ILE A 94 -8.07 18.03 -3.61
CA ILE A 94 -8.46 19.33 -3.05
C ILE A 94 -7.25 20.03 -2.42
N GLY A 95 -6.51 19.35 -1.54
CA GLY A 95 -5.35 19.94 -0.87
C GLY A 95 -4.27 20.40 -1.86
N LEU A 96 -4.04 19.62 -2.92
CA LEU A 96 -3.12 20.00 -3.99
C LEU A 96 -3.63 21.22 -4.77
N PHE A 97 -4.91 21.26 -5.10
CA PHE A 97 -5.51 22.39 -5.81
C PHE A 97 -5.47 23.67 -4.97
N GLU A 98 -5.78 23.60 -3.68
CA GLU A 98 -5.70 24.74 -2.76
C GLU A 98 -4.27 25.25 -2.63
N TYR A 99 -3.30 24.35 -2.48
CA TYR A 99 -1.88 24.72 -2.42
C TYR A 99 -1.43 25.50 -3.67
N ILE A 100 -1.75 24.99 -4.86
CA ILE A 100 -1.34 25.60 -6.14
C ILE A 100 -2.06 26.93 -6.38
N SER A 101 -3.36 26.98 -6.10
CA SER A 101 -4.20 28.16 -6.41
C SER A 101 -4.03 29.28 -5.39
N GLN A 102 -3.95 28.96 -4.10
CA GLN A 102 -3.92 29.96 -3.03
C GLN A 102 -2.49 30.25 -2.54
N GLY A 103 -1.67 29.21 -2.41
CA GLY A 103 -0.28 29.34 -1.96
C GLY A 103 0.61 29.94 -3.04
N GLU A 104 0.70 29.25 -4.18
CA GLU A 104 1.60 29.62 -5.28
C GLU A 104 0.97 30.57 -6.33
N LYS A 105 -0.37 30.68 -6.34
CA LYS A 105 -1.16 31.56 -7.23
C LYS A 105 -0.93 31.29 -8.72
N TRP A 106 -0.78 30.03 -9.10
CA TRP A 106 -0.62 29.66 -10.51
C TRP A 106 -1.91 29.91 -11.29
N LYS A 107 -1.80 30.57 -12.46
CA LYS A 107 -2.94 30.92 -13.32
C LYS A 107 -3.26 29.89 -14.41
N LYS A 108 -2.29 29.05 -14.75
CA LYS A 108 -2.38 28.00 -15.76
C LYS A 108 -1.53 26.83 -15.31
N MET A 109 -2.05 25.63 -15.38
CA MET A 109 -1.30 24.43 -15.06
C MET A 109 -1.59 23.30 -16.03
N THR A 110 -0.61 22.41 -16.15
CA THR A 110 -0.72 21.22 -16.99
C THR A 110 -0.40 20.01 -16.13
N ILE A 111 -1.39 19.13 -15.95
CA ILE A 111 -1.24 17.88 -15.23
C ILE A 111 -0.77 16.82 -16.22
N ILE A 112 0.40 16.26 -15.94
CA ILE A 112 0.96 15.11 -16.63
C ILE A 112 0.76 13.90 -15.71
N TYR A 113 0.00 12.91 -16.15
CA TYR A 113 -0.20 11.68 -15.38
C TYR A 113 0.13 10.46 -16.21
N SER A 114 0.67 9.43 -15.54
CA SER A 114 0.93 8.15 -16.17
C SER A 114 -0.28 7.24 -15.98
N ARG A 115 -0.79 6.71 -17.10
CA ARG A 115 -1.81 5.67 -17.09
C ARG A 115 -1.12 4.32 -17.26
N ARG A 116 -1.30 3.40 -16.31
CA ARG A 116 -0.89 1.99 -16.47
C ARG A 116 -1.90 1.27 -17.36
N ASP A 117 -1.97 1.63 -18.64
CA ASP A 117 -2.70 0.84 -19.62
C ASP A 117 -1.78 -0.24 -20.18
N SER A 118 -2.28 -1.47 -20.27
CA SER A 118 -1.53 -2.67 -20.69
C SER A 118 -1.37 -2.79 -22.22
N LYS A 119 -1.36 -1.67 -22.97
CA LYS A 119 -1.15 -1.69 -24.42
C LYS A 119 -0.44 -0.43 -24.91
N SER A 120 0.64 -0.68 -25.65
CA SER A 120 1.54 0.25 -26.33
C SER A 120 0.79 1.36 -27.08
N SER A 121 0.71 2.54 -26.48
CA SER A 121 0.65 3.82 -27.18
C SER A 121 1.20 4.88 -26.23
N TYR A 122 2.44 5.29 -26.52
CA TYR A 122 3.23 6.25 -25.75
C TYR A 122 2.68 7.67 -25.90
N HIS A 123 1.48 7.92 -25.38
CA HIS A 123 1.00 9.27 -25.15
C HIS A 123 0.53 9.35 -23.70
N SER A 124 1.32 10.03 -22.87
CA SER A 124 0.85 10.42 -21.54
C SER A 124 -0.33 11.36 -21.73
N PRO A 125 -1.50 11.07 -21.14
CA PRO A 125 -2.61 11.99 -21.18
C PRO A 125 -2.23 13.28 -20.45
N ILE A 126 -2.51 14.40 -21.12
CA ILE A 126 -2.25 15.76 -20.65
C ILE A 126 -3.61 16.41 -20.37
N ALA A 127 -3.80 16.90 -19.15
CA ALA A 127 -4.96 17.72 -18.81
C ALA A 127 -4.48 19.13 -18.44
N THR A 128 -5.00 20.15 -19.11
CA THR A 128 -4.67 21.56 -18.85
C THR A 128 -5.83 22.21 -18.10
N ILE A 129 -5.52 22.90 -17.00
CA ILE A 129 -6.48 23.61 -16.14
C ILE A 129 -6.09 25.08 -16.09
#